data_AF-A0A367ZN36-F1
#
_entry.id   AF-A0A367ZN36-F1
#
_cell.length_a   1.000
_cell.length_b   1.000
_cell.length_c   1.000
_cell.angle_alpha   90.00
_cell.angle_beta   90.00
_cell.angle_gamma   90.00
#
_symmetry.space_group_name_H-M   'P 1'
#
loop_
_entity.id
_entity.type
_entity.pdbx_description
1 polymer ?
#
loop_
_entity_poly.entity_id
_entity_poly.type
_entity_poly.pdbx_seq_one_letter_code
_entity_poly.pdbx_strand_id
1 'polypeptide(L)'
;MRRYVEAIRKSGLSIYDPIDIGDPELWIPTPELERLLNEALMGVSLAGLPLQTRSKVVKEHVCKALGYPVPPSFRRARPRFPGQLFDTYTQKSNNLQVWNEKLAPTRRYVIIRVGEGDVITRVKVVTGETLALLDTTGTLTQKYQARLIPGEAKAELISGEDTDLLRPFVRHGVDLAFVASPVDHPRAGQLLPIREMFNRLQSLVGERFADIGYDQERNRGAALHRLVCQRLGYADYRDNGQFPDVRHQLLEVKLQTSPTIDLGLVRPDSEEALDVPKIEGQQIRHCDVRYALFYAVTDGENVTLTHLFLTTGERFFTRFPQFQGKVLNRKLQIPLPADFFND
;
A
#
# COMPACT_ATOMS: atom_id res chain seq x y z
N MET A 1 4.88 -26.34 -26.93
CA MET A 1 4.01 -25.72 -25.92
C MET A 1 2.98 -26.69 -25.36
N ARG A 2 1.98 -27.16 -26.13
CA ARG A 2 0.95 -28.12 -25.64
C ARG A 2 1.54 -29.37 -24.99
N ARG A 3 2.65 -29.89 -25.53
CA ARG A 3 3.41 -31.01 -24.94
C ARG A 3 3.78 -30.78 -23.46
N TYR A 4 4.34 -29.61 -23.12
CA TYR A 4 4.74 -29.31 -21.73
C TYR A 4 3.53 -29.27 -20.80
N VAL A 5 2.45 -28.59 -21.22
CA VAL A 5 1.21 -28.47 -20.43
C VAL A 5 0.58 -29.85 -20.19
N GLU A 6 0.56 -30.71 -21.20
CA GLU A 6 0.06 -32.08 -21.08
C GLU A 6 0.98 -32.96 -20.22
N ALA A 7 2.30 -32.81 -20.34
CA ALA A 7 3.27 -33.56 -19.52
C ALA A 7 3.16 -33.17 -18.05
N ILE A 8 3.09 -31.88 -17.73
CA ILE A 8 2.85 -31.37 -16.36
C ILE A 8 1.50 -31.86 -15.83
N ARG A 9 0.44 -31.83 -16.65
CA ARG A 9 -0.87 -32.34 -16.23
C ARG A 9 -0.83 -33.85 -15.94
N LYS A 10 -0.14 -34.63 -16.77
CA LYS A 10 -0.03 -36.09 -16.64
C LYS A 10 0.88 -36.51 -15.48
N SER A 11 1.87 -35.69 -15.12
CA SER A 11 2.78 -35.99 -14.00
C SER A 11 2.09 -35.90 -12.63
N GLY A 12 0.98 -35.18 -12.53
CA GLY A 12 0.25 -34.98 -11.28
C GLY A 12 0.97 -34.08 -10.28
N LEU A 13 2.06 -33.43 -10.69
CA LEU A 13 2.82 -32.50 -9.86
C LEU A 13 1.97 -31.26 -9.55
N SER A 14 2.18 -30.71 -8.36
CA SER A 14 1.71 -29.39 -7.97
C SER A 14 2.72 -28.31 -8.38
N ILE A 15 2.30 -27.04 -8.29
CA ILE A 15 3.21 -25.90 -8.51
C ILE A 15 4.39 -25.86 -7.52
N TYR A 16 4.32 -26.60 -6.42
CA TYR A 16 5.33 -26.60 -5.35
C TYR A 16 6.39 -27.69 -5.52
N ASP A 17 6.12 -28.68 -6.35
CA ASP A 17 7.05 -29.78 -6.55
C ASP A 17 8.22 -29.30 -7.42
N PRO A 18 9.47 -29.64 -7.05
CA PRO A 18 10.64 -29.23 -7.78
C PRO A 18 10.66 -29.88 -9.16
N ILE A 19 11.08 -29.12 -10.16
CA ILE A 19 11.41 -29.61 -11.50
C ILE A 19 12.81 -29.08 -11.79
N ASP A 20 13.67 -29.95 -12.29
CA ASP A 20 15.03 -29.56 -12.62
C ASP A 20 15.02 -28.53 -13.76
N ILE A 21 15.86 -27.51 -13.60
CA ILE A 21 16.02 -26.47 -14.64
C ILE A 21 16.59 -27.15 -15.88
N GLY A 22 15.85 -27.08 -16.99
CA GLY A 22 16.24 -27.73 -18.24
C GLY A 22 15.69 -29.15 -18.41
N ASP A 23 14.83 -29.63 -17.51
CA ASP A 23 14.10 -30.89 -17.72
C ASP A 23 13.40 -30.90 -19.10
N PRO A 24 13.64 -31.92 -19.94
CA PRO A 24 13.21 -31.91 -21.33
C PRO A 24 11.69 -32.03 -21.52
N GLU A 25 10.95 -32.41 -20.49
CA GLU A 25 9.51 -32.68 -20.57
C GLU A 25 8.66 -31.76 -19.71
N LEU A 26 9.20 -31.30 -18.59
CA LEU A 26 8.48 -30.59 -17.54
C LEU A 26 8.97 -29.16 -17.34
N TRP A 27 10.21 -28.81 -17.74
CA TRP A 27 10.70 -27.44 -17.65
C TRP A 27 10.32 -26.66 -18.91
N ILE A 28 9.47 -25.65 -18.75
CA ILE A 28 9.05 -24.81 -19.86
C ILE A 28 10.13 -23.75 -20.11
N PRO A 29 10.79 -23.69 -21.28
CA PRO A 29 11.77 -22.65 -21.54
C PRO A 29 11.12 -21.27 -21.61
N THR A 30 11.90 -20.21 -21.34
CA THR A 30 11.37 -18.85 -21.15
C THR A 30 10.54 -18.32 -22.32
N PRO A 31 10.94 -18.45 -23.60
CA PRO A 31 10.12 -18.00 -24.73
C PRO A 31 8.78 -18.73 -24.83
N GLU A 32 8.76 -20.04 -24.60
CA GLU A 32 7.54 -20.84 -24.57
C GLU A 32 6.66 -20.49 -23.37
N LEU A 33 7.25 -20.19 -22.21
CA LEU A 33 6.53 -19.76 -21.02
C LEU A 33 5.86 -18.40 -21.27
N GLU A 34 6.58 -17.44 -21.85
CA GLU A 34 6.01 -16.13 -22.22
C GLU A 34 4.85 -16.28 -23.20
N ARG A 35 5.03 -17.09 -24.27
CA ARG A 35 3.97 -17.31 -25.26
C ARG A 35 2.75 -18.02 -24.65
N LEU A 36 2.96 -19.07 -23.86
CA LEU A 36 1.88 -19.78 -23.17
C LEU A 36 1.06 -18.84 -22.28
N LEU A 37 1.74 -17.98 -21.52
CA LEU A 37 1.07 -17.06 -20.63
C LEU A 37 0.38 -15.91 -21.38
N ASN A 38 0.94 -15.42 -22.49
CA ASN A 38 0.21 -14.48 -23.34
C ASN A 38 -1.07 -15.11 -23.91
N GLU A 39 -0.98 -16.31 -24.48
CA GLU A 39 -2.14 -17.04 -25.03
C GLU A 39 -3.23 -17.28 -23.98
N ALA A 40 -2.85 -17.56 -22.73
CA ALA A 40 -3.80 -17.93 -21.68
C ALA A 40 -4.32 -16.75 -20.83
N LEU A 41 -3.55 -15.67 -20.68
CA LEU A 41 -3.90 -14.56 -19.79
C LEU A 41 -4.38 -13.31 -20.53
N MET A 42 -3.98 -13.09 -21.80
CA MET A 42 -4.47 -11.91 -22.54
C MET A 42 -5.99 -11.92 -22.65
N GLY A 43 -6.61 -10.77 -22.39
CA GLY A 43 -8.07 -10.61 -22.39
C GLY A 43 -8.75 -11.01 -21.08
N VAL A 44 -8.05 -11.58 -20.10
CA VAL A 44 -8.62 -11.83 -18.77
C VAL A 44 -8.91 -10.50 -18.09
N SER A 45 -10.17 -10.28 -17.72
CA SER A 45 -10.61 -9.12 -16.97
C SER A 45 -10.41 -9.32 -15.47
N LEU A 46 -9.82 -8.31 -14.82
CA LEU A 46 -9.67 -8.20 -13.38
C LEU A 46 -10.60 -7.14 -12.78
N ALA A 47 -11.55 -6.64 -13.56
CA ALA A 47 -12.47 -5.58 -13.18
C ALA A 47 -13.32 -5.99 -11.97
N GLY A 48 -13.59 -5.03 -11.08
CA GLY A 48 -14.40 -5.23 -9.87
C GLY A 48 -13.74 -6.08 -8.77
N LEU A 49 -12.57 -6.68 -9.01
CA LEU A 49 -11.89 -7.50 -8.00
C LEU A 49 -11.04 -6.64 -7.05
N PRO A 50 -11.01 -6.95 -5.74
CA PRO A 50 -10.06 -6.36 -4.82
C PRO A 50 -8.60 -6.69 -5.16
N LEU A 51 -7.64 -5.80 -4.84
CA LEU A 51 -6.21 -5.99 -5.19
C LEU A 51 -5.64 -7.35 -4.76
N GLN A 52 -5.94 -7.80 -3.53
CA GLN A 52 -5.49 -9.11 -3.05
C GLN A 52 -6.14 -10.26 -3.82
N THR A 53 -7.42 -10.11 -4.16
CA THR A 53 -8.19 -11.08 -4.97
C THR A 53 -7.64 -11.15 -6.40
N ARG A 54 -7.26 -10.02 -7.01
CA ARG A 54 -6.62 -9.99 -8.34
C ARG A 54 -5.35 -10.82 -8.37
N SER A 55 -4.46 -10.64 -7.37
CA SER A 55 -3.22 -11.43 -7.27
C SER A 55 -3.48 -12.92 -7.13
N LYS A 56 -4.55 -13.31 -6.43
CA LYS A 56 -4.98 -14.71 -6.33
C LYS A 56 -5.47 -15.22 -7.70
N VAL A 57 -6.44 -14.54 -8.31
CA VAL A 57 -7.05 -14.91 -9.60
C VAL A 57 -5.99 -15.06 -10.70
N VAL A 58 -5.05 -14.11 -10.81
CA VAL A 58 -3.94 -14.20 -11.78
C VAL A 58 -3.13 -15.48 -11.58
N LYS A 59 -2.79 -15.86 -10.35
CA LYS A 59 -2.03 -17.10 -10.10
C LYS A 59 -2.84 -18.35 -10.44
N GLU A 60 -4.15 -18.33 -10.25
CA GLU A 60 -5.04 -19.42 -10.67
C GLU A 60 -5.04 -19.58 -12.19
N HIS A 61 -5.10 -18.47 -12.94
CA HIS A 61 -4.95 -18.49 -14.40
C HIS A 61 -3.59 -19.04 -14.83
N VAL A 62 -2.51 -18.63 -14.17
CA VAL A 62 -1.17 -19.17 -14.43
C VAL A 62 -1.11 -20.68 -14.16
N CYS A 63 -1.66 -21.17 -13.04
CA CYS A 63 -1.70 -22.62 -12.77
C CYS A 63 -2.41 -23.37 -13.90
N LYS A 64 -3.59 -22.90 -14.30
CA LYS A 64 -4.39 -23.49 -15.39
C LYS A 64 -3.64 -23.47 -16.72
N ALA A 65 -2.98 -22.36 -17.04
CA ALA A 65 -2.21 -22.18 -18.28
C ALA A 65 -1.06 -23.17 -18.39
N LEU A 66 -0.39 -23.47 -17.27
CA LEU A 66 0.76 -24.36 -17.23
C LEU A 66 0.38 -25.84 -17.04
N GLY A 67 -0.90 -26.14 -16.77
CA GLY A 67 -1.39 -27.51 -16.59
C GLY A 67 -1.34 -28.03 -15.15
N TYR A 68 -1.00 -27.18 -14.17
CA TYR A 68 -0.99 -27.53 -12.76
C TYR A 68 -2.41 -27.53 -12.15
N PRO A 69 -2.66 -28.37 -11.14
CA PRO A 69 -3.84 -28.21 -10.29
C PRO A 69 -3.75 -26.88 -9.52
N VAL A 70 -4.88 -26.16 -9.43
CA VAL A 70 -4.97 -24.93 -8.64
C VAL A 70 -5.02 -25.31 -7.16
N PRO A 71 -4.06 -24.87 -6.32
CA PRO A 71 -4.12 -25.17 -4.91
C PRO A 71 -5.26 -24.40 -4.23
N PRO A 72 -5.88 -24.95 -3.17
CA PRO A 72 -6.95 -24.26 -2.43
C PRO A 72 -6.46 -22.96 -1.78
N SER A 73 -5.16 -22.89 -1.46
CA SER A 73 -4.48 -21.68 -1.02
C SER A 73 -3.04 -21.64 -1.51
N PHE A 74 -2.54 -20.43 -1.80
CA PHE A 74 -1.15 -20.23 -2.25
C PHE A 74 -0.21 -20.12 -1.04
N ARG A 75 0.65 -21.13 -0.84
CA ARG A 75 1.67 -21.16 0.22
C ARG A 75 2.63 -19.99 0.06
N ARG A 76 3.14 -19.46 1.17
CA ARG A 76 4.20 -18.44 1.18
C ARG A 76 5.55 -19.07 0.83
N ALA A 77 5.75 -19.38 -0.45
CA ALA A 77 7.01 -19.85 -1.02
C ALA A 77 7.69 -18.74 -1.84
N ARG A 78 9.01 -18.87 -2.02
CA ARG A 78 9.83 -17.99 -2.86
C ARG A 78 10.79 -18.84 -3.71
N PRO A 79 10.66 -18.84 -5.05
CA PRO A 79 9.58 -18.20 -5.81
C PRO A 79 8.21 -18.85 -5.52
N ARG A 80 7.13 -18.18 -5.91
CA ARG A 80 5.76 -18.71 -5.72
C ARG A 80 5.49 -19.96 -6.55
N PHE A 81 6.14 -20.08 -7.70
CA PHE A 81 6.12 -21.25 -8.58
C PHE A 81 7.52 -21.87 -8.61
N PRO A 82 7.95 -22.62 -7.57
CA PRO A 82 9.29 -23.21 -7.50
C PRO A 82 9.58 -24.19 -8.64
N GLY A 83 8.61 -25.01 -9.08
CA GLY A 83 8.82 -25.93 -10.20
C GLY A 83 9.11 -25.25 -11.55
N GLN A 84 8.76 -23.98 -11.70
CA GLN A 84 9.12 -23.18 -12.88
C GLN A 84 10.01 -21.98 -12.51
N LEU A 85 10.54 -21.93 -11.29
CA LEU A 85 11.41 -20.87 -10.78
C LEU A 85 10.95 -19.43 -11.11
N PHE A 86 9.68 -19.09 -10.87
CA PHE A 86 9.20 -17.73 -11.14
C PHE A 86 8.20 -17.15 -10.14
N ASP A 87 8.17 -15.81 -10.09
CA ASP A 87 7.15 -15.02 -9.40
C ASP A 87 6.34 -14.18 -10.41
N THR A 88 5.08 -13.91 -10.09
CA THR A 88 4.16 -13.12 -10.94
C THR A 88 3.99 -11.70 -10.41
N TYR A 89 4.05 -10.71 -11.29
CA TYR A 89 3.92 -9.29 -10.97
C TYR A 89 2.90 -8.62 -11.89
N THR A 90 1.70 -8.36 -11.38
CA THR A 90 0.67 -7.62 -12.12
C THR A 90 0.94 -6.12 -12.05
N GLN A 91 1.05 -5.45 -13.19
CA GLN A 91 1.49 -4.05 -13.30
C GLN A 91 0.54 -3.24 -14.18
N LYS A 92 0.05 -2.10 -13.66
CA LYS A 92 -0.68 -1.08 -14.44
C LYS A 92 0.24 0.00 -15.02
N SER A 93 1.44 0.16 -14.46
CA SER A 93 2.42 1.16 -14.87
C SER A 93 3.78 0.51 -15.15
N ASN A 94 4.65 1.24 -15.83
CA ASN A 94 6.02 0.79 -16.14
C ASN A 94 6.96 1.01 -14.94
N ASN A 95 6.57 0.52 -13.77
CA ASN A 95 7.33 0.64 -12.54
C ASN A 95 7.20 -0.65 -11.73
N LEU A 96 8.09 -1.61 -12.00
CA LEU A 96 8.10 -2.89 -11.31
C LEU A 96 8.50 -2.70 -9.85
N GLN A 97 7.75 -3.33 -8.95
CA GLN A 97 7.96 -3.23 -7.51
C GLN A 97 8.21 -4.62 -6.93
N VAL A 98 9.44 -4.87 -6.49
CA VAL A 98 9.82 -6.13 -5.84
C VAL A 98 9.98 -5.88 -4.34
N TRP A 99 9.23 -6.63 -3.52
CA TRP A 99 9.17 -6.41 -2.08
C TRP A 99 10.06 -7.38 -1.31
N ASN A 100 10.85 -6.83 -0.40
CA ASN A 100 11.65 -7.50 0.63
C ASN A 100 12.78 -8.39 0.14
N GLU A 101 13.21 -8.25 -1.11
CA GLU A 101 14.31 -9.01 -1.70
C GLU A 101 15.02 -8.23 -2.82
N LYS A 102 16.27 -8.63 -3.09
CA LYS A 102 17.00 -8.28 -4.31
C LYS A 102 16.55 -9.21 -5.44
N LEU A 103 16.84 -8.83 -6.68
CA LEU A 103 16.65 -9.73 -7.82
C LEU A 103 17.57 -10.96 -7.69
N ALA A 104 17.00 -12.15 -7.89
CA ALA A 104 17.78 -13.38 -8.00
C ALA A 104 18.12 -13.60 -9.48
N PRO A 105 19.41 -13.67 -9.87
CA PRO A 105 19.80 -13.65 -11.29
C PRO A 105 19.09 -14.69 -12.16
N THR A 106 19.00 -15.93 -11.66
CA THR A 106 18.41 -17.07 -12.37
C THR A 106 16.90 -17.19 -12.23
N ARG A 107 16.28 -16.44 -11.30
CA ARG A 107 14.82 -16.47 -11.13
C ARG A 107 14.16 -15.73 -12.29
N ARG A 108 13.04 -16.26 -12.77
CA ARG A 108 12.20 -15.62 -13.77
C ARG A 108 11.13 -14.74 -13.12
N TYR A 109 10.83 -13.62 -13.77
CA TYR A 109 9.87 -12.62 -13.32
C TYR A 109 8.81 -12.50 -14.41
N VAL A 110 7.62 -13.01 -14.12
CA VAL A 110 6.46 -12.96 -15.02
C VAL A 110 5.73 -11.65 -14.77
N ILE A 111 5.96 -10.66 -15.62
CA ILE A 111 5.39 -9.31 -15.52
C ILE A 111 4.15 -9.25 -16.41
N ILE A 112 3.01 -8.96 -15.81
CA ILE A 112 1.69 -9.04 -16.43
C ILE A 112 1.13 -7.62 -16.54
N ARG A 113 1.06 -7.09 -17.75
CA ARG A 113 0.52 -5.76 -18.03
C ARG A 113 -1.00 -5.77 -17.96
N VAL A 114 -1.54 -4.86 -17.17
CA VAL A 114 -2.98 -4.58 -17.11
C VAL A 114 -3.23 -3.21 -17.74
N GLY A 115 -4.10 -3.19 -18.75
CA GLY A 115 -4.51 -1.99 -19.46
C GLY A 115 -5.77 -1.35 -18.88
N GLU A 116 -6.44 -0.57 -19.71
CA GLU A 116 -7.75 0.01 -19.39
C GLU A 116 -8.80 -1.10 -19.15
N GLY A 117 -9.80 -0.78 -18.33
CA GLY A 117 -10.85 -1.73 -17.95
C GLY A 117 -10.37 -2.93 -17.12
N ASP A 118 -9.17 -2.85 -16.53
CA ASP A 118 -8.56 -3.94 -15.74
C ASP A 118 -8.30 -5.23 -16.54
N VAL A 119 -8.14 -5.12 -17.86
CA VAL A 119 -7.88 -6.27 -18.74
C VAL A 119 -6.38 -6.51 -18.88
N ILE A 120 -5.96 -7.78 -18.79
CA ILE A 120 -4.58 -8.16 -19.07
C ILE A 120 -4.30 -8.01 -20.57
N THR A 121 -3.32 -7.18 -20.93
CA THR A 121 -2.98 -6.87 -22.33
C THR A 121 -1.72 -7.56 -22.83
N ARG A 122 -0.77 -7.87 -21.94
CA ARG A 122 0.50 -8.51 -22.31
C ARG A 122 1.13 -9.20 -21.12
N VAL A 123 1.91 -10.25 -21.38
CA VAL A 123 2.82 -10.87 -20.41
C VAL A 123 4.24 -10.81 -20.94
N LYS A 124 5.19 -10.42 -20.09
CA LYS A 124 6.64 -10.46 -20.35
C LYS A 124 7.32 -11.32 -19.30
N VAL A 125 8.21 -12.23 -19.70
CA VAL A 125 8.95 -13.12 -18.81
C VAL A 125 10.43 -12.86 -18.98
N VAL A 126 11.04 -12.29 -17.96
CA VAL A 126 12.46 -11.90 -17.95
C VAL A 126 13.17 -12.52 -16.76
N THR A 127 14.49 -12.68 -16.83
CA THR A 127 15.28 -13.15 -15.69
C THR A 127 15.61 -11.98 -14.75
N GLY A 128 16.02 -12.30 -13.53
CA GLY A 128 16.51 -11.30 -12.59
C GLY A 128 17.78 -10.60 -13.10
N GLU A 129 18.62 -11.29 -13.87
CA GLU A 129 19.78 -10.70 -14.53
C GLU A 129 19.36 -9.63 -15.56
N THR A 130 18.38 -9.94 -16.44
CA THR A 130 17.85 -8.96 -17.40
C THR A 130 17.22 -7.76 -16.69
N LEU A 131 16.48 -7.99 -15.61
CA LEU A 131 15.88 -6.89 -14.83
C LEU A 131 16.91 -6.05 -14.07
N ALA A 132 18.02 -6.64 -13.64
CA ALA A 132 19.07 -5.90 -12.93
C ALA A 132 19.72 -4.82 -13.80
N LEU A 133 19.76 -5.02 -15.13
CA LEU A 133 20.22 -4.01 -16.08
C LEU A 133 19.32 -2.75 -16.11
N LEU A 134 18.06 -2.90 -15.71
CA LEU A 134 17.07 -1.80 -15.67
C LEU A 134 17.00 -1.14 -14.28
N ASP A 135 17.64 -1.73 -13.27
CA ASP A 135 17.67 -1.20 -11.91
C ASP A 135 18.66 -0.03 -11.80
N THR A 136 18.25 1.14 -12.30
CA THR A 136 19.00 2.39 -12.19
C THR A 136 19.03 2.96 -10.76
N THR A 137 18.19 2.42 -9.86
CA THR A 137 18.04 2.93 -8.50
C THR A 137 18.97 2.24 -7.51
N GLY A 138 19.22 0.93 -7.68
CA GLY A 138 20.05 0.09 -6.83
C GLY A 138 19.66 0.03 -5.34
N THR A 139 18.62 0.76 -4.94
CA THR A 139 18.36 1.14 -3.55
C THR A 139 17.01 0.61 -3.11
N LEU A 140 17.05 -0.28 -2.15
CA LEU A 140 15.87 -0.75 -1.44
C LEU A 140 15.31 0.40 -0.58
N THR A 141 14.25 1.05 -1.04
CA THR A 141 13.49 2.02 -0.23
C THR A 141 12.79 1.29 0.91
N GLN A 142 12.81 1.86 2.11
CA GLN A 142 12.32 1.20 3.32
C GLN A 142 11.05 1.87 3.81
N LYS A 143 10.05 1.10 4.24
CA LYS A 143 8.80 1.62 4.82
C LYS A 143 8.39 0.86 6.07
N TYR A 144 7.96 1.61 7.08
CA TYR A 144 7.36 1.05 8.29
C TYR A 144 5.88 0.71 8.06
N GLN A 145 5.41 -0.38 8.67
CA GLN A 145 4.02 -0.79 8.60
C GLN A 145 3.49 -1.23 9.98
N ALA A 146 2.22 -0.94 10.23
CA ALA A 146 1.49 -1.37 11.42
C ALA A 146 0.14 -1.97 11.05
N ARG A 147 -0.45 -2.75 11.96
CA ARG A 147 -1.72 -3.41 11.73
C ARG A 147 -2.87 -2.67 12.43
N LEU A 148 -3.92 -2.40 11.69
CA LEU A 148 -5.21 -1.93 12.20
C LEU A 148 -6.22 -3.09 12.17
N ILE A 149 -6.79 -3.42 13.32
CA ILE A 149 -7.95 -4.31 13.42
C ILE A 149 -9.05 -3.51 14.13
N PRO A 150 -10.18 -3.21 13.44
CA PRO A 150 -11.30 -2.54 14.07
C PRO A 150 -11.88 -3.37 15.22
N GLY A 151 -12.15 -2.72 16.35
CA GLY A 151 -12.94 -3.29 17.44
C GLY A 151 -14.44 -2.99 17.28
N GLU A 152 -15.22 -3.14 18.35
CA GLU A 152 -16.64 -2.79 18.34
C GLU A 152 -16.88 -1.27 18.41
N ALA A 153 -15.98 -0.53 19.05
CA ALA A 153 -16.08 0.91 19.19
C ALA A 153 -15.81 1.58 17.84
N LYS A 154 -16.80 2.33 17.33
CA LYS A 154 -16.67 3.05 16.05
C LYS A 154 -15.76 4.29 16.13
N ALA A 155 -15.46 4.79 17.31
CA ALA A 155 -14.52 5.89 17.49
C ALA A 155 -13.67 5.62 18.73
N GLU A 156 -12.35 5.63 18.58
CA GLU A 156 -11.39 5.38 19.66
C GLU A 156 -10.41 6.56 19.77
N LEU A 157 -10.33 7.17 20.96
CA LEU A 157 -9.27 8.12 21.32
C LEU A 157 -8.25 7.37 22.18
N ILE A 158 -7.08 7.07 21.61
CA ILE A 158 -6.06 6.24 22.26
C ILE A 158 -5.30 7.04 23.32
N SER A 159 -4.99 8.30 23.01
CA SER A 159 -4.38 9.25 23.95
C SER A 159 -5.37 10.37 24.24
N GLY A 160 -5.79 10.49 25.50
CA GLY A 160 -6.77 11.50 25.93
C GLY A 160 -6.22 12.93 25.96
N GLU A 161 -4.91 13.09 25.80
CA GLU A 161 -4.14 14.33 25.87
C GLU A 161 -3.00 14.30 24.84
N ASP A 162 -2.56 15.48 24.39
CA ASP A 162 -1.36 15.65 23.56
C ASP A 162 -0.09 15.25 24.35
N THR A 163 1.04 15.12 23.65
CA THR A 163 2.35 14.86 24.29
C THR A 163 2.72 16.00 25.24
N ASP A 164 3.53 15.71 26.26
CA ASP A 164 3.94 16.72 27.25
C ASP A 164 4.56 17.97 26.60
N LEU A 165 5.25 17.80 25.47
CA LEU A 165 5.83 18.89 24.68
C LEU A 165 4.76 19.77 24.02
N LEU A 166 3.68 19.19 23.50
CA LEU A 166 2.65 19.96 22.79
C LEU A 166 1.59 20.58 23.70
N ARG A 167 1.36 20.03 24.89
CA ARG A 167 0.34 20.52 25.83
C ARG A 167 0.37 22.03 26.09
N PRO A 168 1.54 22.71 26.23
CA PRO A 168 1.58 24.15 26.44
C PRO A 168 1.11 24.97 25.22
N PHE A 169 1.11 24.37 24.02
CA PHE A 169 0.86 25.08 22.76
C PHE A 169 -0.55 24.90 22.22
N VAL A 170 -1.35 24.02 22.81
CA VAL A 170 -2.74 23.80 22.39
C VAL A 170 -3.72 24.77 23.04
N ARG A 171 -4.79 25.11 22.33
CA ARG A 171 -5.84 26.03 22.78
C ARG A 171 -7.21 25.54 22.32
N HIS A 172 -8.16 25.51 23.26
CA HIS A 172 -9.53 25.15 22.95
C HIS A 172 -10.24 26.21 22.10
N GLY A 173 -11.14 25.77 21.21
CA GLY A 173 -12.05 26.66 20.49
C GLY A 173 -11.37 27.61 19.51
N VAL A 174 -10.20 27.25 18.98
CA VAL A 174 -9.55 28.03 17.93
C VAL A 174 -10.41 27.99 16.67
N ASP A 175 -10.68 29.17 16.11
CA ASP A 175 -11.38 29.33 14.85
C ASP A 175 -10.40 29.25 13.68
N LEU A 176 -10.21 28.02 13.17
CA LEU A 176 -9.23 27.72 12.13
C LEU A 176 -9.52 28.43 10.79
N ALA A 177 -10.77 28.82 10.51
CA ALA A 177 -11.15 29.44 9.25
C ALA A 177 -10.50 30.82 9.05
N PHE A 178 -10.22 31.54 10.14
CA PHE A 178 -9.67 32.90 10.09
C PHE A 178 -8.18 32.98 10.43
N VAL A 179 -7.62 31.98 11.12
CA VAL A 179 -6.27 32.10 11.71
C VAL A 179 -5.17 31.39 10.95
N ALA A 180 -5.50 30.40 10.11
CA ALA A 180 -4.48 29.58 9.44
C ALA A 180 -5.01 28.83 8.21
N SER A 181 -4.08 28.39 7.37
CA SER A 181 -4.29 27.39 6.32
C SER A 181 -3.82 26.01 6.79
N PRO A 182 -4.39 24.89 6.29
CA PRO A 182 -3.93 23.53 6.64
C PRO A 182 -2.43 23.28 6.43
N VAL A 183 -1.83 23.97 5.45
CA VAL A 183 -0.42 23.82 5.06
C VAL A 183 0.55 24.75 5.80
N ASP A 184 0.04 25.66 6.63
CA ASP A 184 0.87 26.57 7.41
C ASP A 184 1.70 25.82 8.46
N HIS A 185 2.74 26.46 8.97
CA HIS A 185 3.50 25.92 10.10
C HIS A 185 2.70 26.03 11.41
N PRO A 186 2.82 25.06 12.33
CA PRO A 186 2.14 25.10 13.62
C PRO A 186 2.64 26.28 14.47
N ARG A 187 1.75 26.87 15.27
CA ARG A 187 2.08 27.99 16.17
C ARG A 187 1.41 27.81 17.54
N ALA A 188 2.05 28.35 18.57
CA ALA A 188 1.50 28.36 19.93
C ALA A 188 0.12 29.03 19.95
N GLY A 189 -0.83 28.40 20.63
CA GLY A 189 -2.19 28.91 20.78
C GLY A 189 -3.08 28.76 19.54
N GLN A 190 -2.58 28.17 18.45
CA GLN A 190 -3.36 27.88 17.22
C GLN A 190 -3.62 26.38 17.02
N LEU A 191 -2.99 25.52 17.82
CA LEU A 191 -3.20 24.08 17.80
C LEU A 191 -4.45 23.71 18.61
N LEU A 192 -5.35 22.91 18.03
CA LEU A 192 -6.45 22.32 18.78
C LEU A 192 -5.90 21.20 19.70
N PRO A 193 -6.45 21.00 20.90
CA PRO A 193 -6.16 19.82 21.71
C PRO A 193 -6.65 18.54 21.02
N ILE A 194 -5.93 17.43 21.18
CA ILE A 194 -6.27 16.15 20.52
C ILE A 194 -7.70 15.69 20.81
N ARG A 195 -8.20 15.95 22.03
CA ARG A 195 -9.57 15.63 22.42
C ARG A 195 -10.60 16.44 21.63
N GLU A 196 -10.30 17.69 21.35
CA GLU A 196 -11.18 18.53 20.54
C GLU A 196 -11.16 18.09 19.08
N MET A 197 -9.98 17.75 18.54
CA MET A 197 -9.88 17.13 17.22
C MET A 197 -10.71 15.85 17.14
N PHE A 198 -10.60 14.96 18.13
CA PHE A 198 -11.40 13.74 18.21
C PHE A 198 -12.89 14.03 18.14
N ASN A 199 -13.37 14.96 18.98
CA ASN A 199 -14.78 15.33 19.04
C ASN A 199 -15.30 15.89 17.71
N ARG A 200 -14.47 16.67 16.99
CA ARG A 200 -14.82 17.17 15.65
C ARG A 200 -14.82 16.03 14.62
N LEU A 201 -13.79 15.21 14.60
CA LEU A 201 -13.57 14.18 13.57
C LEU A 201 -14.46 12.94 13.72
N GLN A 202 -14.89 12.57 14.93
CA GLN A 202 -15.75 11.39 15.13
C GLN A 202 -17.09 11.51 14.39
N SER A 203 -17.55 12.74 14.13
CA SER A 203 -18.76 13.00 13.35
C SER A 203 -18.64 12.61 11.87
N LEU A 204 -17.44 12.30 11.38
CA LEU A 204 -17.24 11.76 10.02
C LEU A 204 -17.54 10.26 9.94
N VAL A 205 -17.64 9.57 11.07
CA VAL A 205 -18.03 8.16 11.08
C VAL A 205 -19.47 8.02 10.57
N GLY A 206 -19.65 7.20 9.54
CA GLY A 206 -20.92 7.02 8.82
C GLY A 206 -21.01 7.84 7.53
N GLU A 207 -20.12 8.81 7.31
CA GLU A 207 -20.11 9.56 6.06
C GLU A 207 -19.66 8.72 4.86
N ARG A 208 -20.09 9.16 3.68
CA ARG A 208 -19.84 8.50 2.40
C ARG A 208 -19.29 9.49 1.39
N PHE A 209 -18.34 9.05 0.58
CA PHE A 209 -17.89 9.78 -0.60
C PHE A 209 -17.66 8.81 -1.76
N ALA A 210 -17.70 9.34 -2.99
CA ALA A 210 -17.57 8.54 -4.20
C ALA A 210 -16.24 7.75 -4.23
N ASP A 211 -16.33 6.45 -4.50
CA ASP A 211 -15.18 5.62 -4.83
C ASP A 211 -14.87 5.79 -6.32
N ILE A 212 -13.86 6.59 -6.62
CA ILE A 212 -13.38 6.87 -7.98
C ILE A 212 -12.57 5.72 -8.59
N GLY A 213 -12.61 4.53 -7.97
CA GLY A 213 -12.09 3.30 -8.53
C GLY A 213 -11.19 2.54 -7.55
N TYR A 214 -11.19 1.21 -7.67
CA TYR A 214 -10.52 0.30 -6.74
C TYR A 214 -9.00 0.53 -6.63
N ASP A 215 -8.36 1.10 -7.66
CA ASP A 215 -6.93 1.40 -7.75
C ASP A 215 -6.55 2.85 -7.42
N GLN A 216 -7.53 3.70 -7.08
CA GLN A 216 -7.32 5.13 -6.80
C GLN A 216 -7.20 5.43 -5.30
N GLU A 217 -6.42 4.63 -4.55
CA GLU A 217 -6.18 4.85 -3.11
C GLU A 217 -5.73 6.28 -2.78
N ARG A 218 -4.86 6.84 -3.62
CA ARG A 218 -4.37 8.23 -3.44
C ARG A 218 -5.49 9.25 -3.49
N ASN A 219 -6.39 9.12 -4.46
CA ASN A 219 -7.46 10.09 -4.62
C ASN A 219 -8.55 9.94 -3.55
N ARG A 220 -8.80 8.70 -3.07
CA ARG A 220 -9.64 8.46 -1.88
C ARG A 220 -9.04 9.10 -0.62
N GLY A 221 -7.72 9.03 -0.46
CA GLY A 221 -7.00 9.75 0.59
C GLY A 221 -7.22 11.27 0.52
N ALA A 222 -7.12 11.87 -0.67
CA ALA A 222 -7.38 13.30 -0.87
C ALA A 222 -8.83 13.69 -0.55
N ALA A 223 -9.81 12.84 -0.89
CA ALA A 223 -11.22 13.07 -0.54
C ALA A 223 -11.44 13.07 0.98
N LEU A 224 -10.85 12.10 1.70
CA LEU A 224 -10.89 12.06 3.15
C LEU A 224 -10.20 13.29 3.77
N HIS A 225 -9.01 13.66 3.27
CA HIS A 225 -8.26 14.80 3.78
C HIS A 225 -9.08 16.10 3.65
N ARG A 226 -9.81 16.29 2.53
CA ARG A 226 -10.75 17.40 2.38
C ARG A 226 -11.84 17.42 3.45
N LEU A 227 -12.48 16.27 3.72
CA LEU A 227 -13.50 16.15 4.76
C LEU A 227 -12.92 16.47 6.15
N VAL A 228 -11.71 16.00 6.43
CA VAL A 228 -11.00 16.29 7.68
C VAL A 228 -10.74 17.79 7.84
N CYS A 229 -10.20 18.48 6.82
CA CYS A 229 -9.97 19.93 6.88
C CYS A 229 -11.27 20.71 7.15
N GLN A 230 -12.35 20.35 6.44
CA GLN A 230 -13.66 20.97 6.64
C GLN A 230 -14.19 20.73 8.06
N ARG A 231 -14.07 19.50 8.57
CA ARG A 231 -14.58 19.15 9.90
C ARG A 231 -13.75 19.73 11.04
N LEU A 232 -12.45 19.93 10.83
CA LEU A 232 -11.62 20.70 11.75
C LEU A 232 -11.97 22.18 11.73
N GLY A 233 -12.64 22.70 10.69
CA GLY A 233 -13.11 24.08 10.62
C GLY A 233 -12.19 25.01 9.84
N TYR A 234 -11.37 24.50 8.93
CA TYR A 234 -10.64 25.35 7.98
C TYR A 234 -11.57 25.92 6.91
N ALA A 235 -11.22 27.10 6.38
CA ALA A 235 -11.96 27.74 5.31
C ALA A 235 -11.85 26.99 3.97
N ASP A 236 -10.69 26.37 3.70
CA ASP A 236 -10.42 25.61 2.49
C ASP A 236 -9.60 24.34 2.74
N TYR A 237 -9.54 23.48 1.73
CA TYR A 237 -8.63 22.33 1.68
C TYR A 237 -7.38 22.71 0.90
N ARG A 238 -6.21 22.45 1.47
CA ARG A 238 -4.91 22.56 0.80
C ARG A 238 -4.02 21.38 1.17
N ASP A 239 -3.26 20.92 0.21
CA ASP A 239 -2.28 19.85 0.35
C ASP A 239 -1.06 20.22 -0.51
N ASN A 240 0.13 20.21 0.09
CA ASN A 240 1.39 20.45 -0.60
C ASN A 240 2.27 19.19 -0.68
N GLY A 241 1.72 18.02 -0.33
CA GLY A 241 2.36 16.72 -0.40
C GLY A 241 3.45 16.49 0.63
N GLN A 242 3.60 17.38 1.61
CA GLN A 242 4.59 17.26 2.68
C GLN A 242 3.94 16.73 3.95
N PHE A 243 4.68 15.92 4.70
CA PHE A 243 4.24 15.39 5.98
C PHE A 243 4.30 16.46 7.09
N PRO A 244 3.34 16.48 8.04
CA PRO A 244 2.09 15.71 8.04
C PRO A 244 1.02 16.37 7.16
N ASP A 245 0.00 15.59 6.77
CA ASP A 245 -1.08 16.02 5.86
C ASP A 245 -1.69 17.39 6.22
N VAL A 246 -2.07 17.59 7.49
CA VAL A 246 -2.49 18.90 8.03
C VAL A 246 -1.34 19.45 8.90
N ARG A 247 -0.33 20.02 8.24
CA ARG A 247 0.87 20.56 8.89
C ARG A 247 0.56 21.50 10.04
N HIS A 248 -0.36 22.44 9.82
CA HIS A 248 -0.68 23.46 10.82
C HIS A 248 -1.17 22.83 12.13
N GLN A 249 -1.81 21.66 12.07
CA GLN A 249 -2.31 20.93 13.24
C GLN A 249 -1.43 19.74 13.61
N LEU A 250 -0.27 19.54 13.00
CA LEU A 250 0.57 18.36 13.24
C LEU A 250 -0.27 17.07 13.19
N LEU A 251 -1.09 16.91 12.14
CA LEU A 251 -2.03 15.81 12.01
C LEU A 251 -1.82 15.07 10.68
N GLU A 252 -1.49 13.79 10.76
CA GLU A 252 -1.46 12.84 9.64
C GLU A 252 -2.81 12.13 9.51
N VAL A 253 -3.33 12.02 8.29
CA VAL A 253 -4.63 11.41 8.00
C VAL A 253 -4.44 10.17 7.15
N LYS A 254 -4.94 9.02 7.61
CA LYS A 254 -4.89 7.79 6.79
C LYS A 254 -6.25 7.14 6.65
N LEU A 255 -6.63 6.87 5.40
CA LEU A 255 -7.75 6.00 5.06
C LEU A 255 -7.27 4.55 4.95
N GLN A 256 -8.00 3.62 5.56
CA GLN A 256 -7.73 2.19 5.51
C GLN A 256 -8.96 1.43 5.07
N THR A 257 -8.88 0.72 3.94
CA THR A 257 -9.86 -0.31 3.53
C THR A 257 -9.36 -1.72 3.79
N SER A 258 -8.14 -1.85 4.34
CA SER A 258 -7.51 -3.11 4.70
C SER A 258 -6.78 -3.00 6.05
N PRO A 259 -6.43 -4.12 6.70
CA PRO A 259 -5.78 -4.10 8.01
C PRO A 259 -4.36 -3.52 8.07
N THR A 260 -3.75 -3.11 6.95
CA THR A 260 -2.33 -2.70 6.91
C THR A 260 -2.19 -1.19 6.78
N ILE A 261 -1.54 -0.55 7.75
CA ILE A 261 -1.21 0.88 7.75
C ILE A 261 0.22 1.06 7.19
N ASP A 262 0.39 1.87 6.15
CA ASP A 262 1.69 2.34 5.66
C ASP A 262 2.10 3.63 6.42
N LEU A 263 3.23 3.58 7.12
CA LEU A 263 3.75 4.65 7.97
C LEU A 263 4.86 5.47 7.29
N GLY A 264 5.27 5.12 6.07
CA GLY A 264 6.34 5.81 5.37
C GLY A 264 7.74 5.52 5.92
N LEU A 265 8.65 6.49 5.81
CA LEU A 265 10.09 6.31 6.09
C LEU A 265 10.45 6.44 7.58
N VAL A 266 9.63 7.14 8.37
CA VAL A 266 9.90 7.43 9.78
C VAL A 266 8.81 6.80 10.64
N ARG A 267 9.18 6.31 11.83
CA ARG A 267 8.22 5.75 12.77
C ARG A 267 7.42 6.85 13.46
N PRO A 268 6.11 6.63 13.71
CA PRO A 268 5.30 7.53 14.53
C PRO A 268 5.87 7.85 15.90
N ASP A 269 6.53 6.89 16.57
CA ASP A 269 7.11 7.09 17.91
C ASP A 269 8.55 7.62 17.90
N SER A 270 9.05 8.06 16.74
CA SER A 270 10.41 8.58 16.63
C SER A 270 10.55 9.93 17.36
N GLU A 271 11.60 10.08 18.17
CA GLU A 271 11.97 11.34 18.81
C GLU A 271 12.82 12.26 17.90
N GLU A 272 13.08 11.84 16.66
CA GLU A 272 13.78 12.67 15.68
C GLU A 272 13.00 13.97 15.40
N ALA A 273 13.74 15.02 15.07
CA ALA A 273 13.17 16.32 14.78
C ALA A 273 12.28 16.28 13.53
N LEU A 274 11.06 16.81 13.66
CA LEU A 274 10.18 17.08 12.54
C LEU A 274 10.63 18.36 11.83
N ASP A 275 10.60 18.36 10.49
CA ASP A 275 10.95 19.52 9.66
C ASP A 275 9.86 20.62 9.70
N VAL A 276 9.76 21.28 10.86
CA VAL A 276 8.92 22.44 11.11
C VAL A 276 9.65 23.43 12.03
N PRO A 277 9.32 24.73 12.00
CA PRO A 277 9.84 25.69 12.95
C PRO A 277 9.57 25.27 14.40
N LYS A 278 10.52 25.60 15.27
CA LYS A 278 10.35 25.44 16.72
C LYS A 278 9.18 26.32 17.20
N ILE A 279 8.41 25.80 18.15
CA ILE A 279 7.36 26.57 18.83
C ILE A 279 7.94 27.05 20.15
N GLU A 280 8.06 28.37 20.32
CA GLU A 280 8.64 28.99 21.52
C GLU A 280 10.00 28.40 21.94
N GLY A 281 10.85 28.10 20.96
CA GLY A 281 12.18 27.53 21.17
C GLY A 281 12.22 26.01 21.37
N GLN A 282 11.07 25.34 21.42
CA GLN A 282 10.98 23.88 21.56
C GLN A 282 10.90 23.18 20.19
N GLN A 283 11.71 22.13 20.02
CA GLN A 283 11.75 21.34 18.78
C GLN A 283 10.59 20.35 18.74
N ILE A 284 9.76 20.42 17.70
CA ILE A 284 8.72 19.41 17.45
C ILE A 284 9.37 18.15 16.88
N ARG A 285 8.90 16.98 17.32
CA ARG A 285 9.39 15.67 16.91
C ARG A 285 8.31 14.88 16.18
N HIS A 286 8.70 13.78 15.54
CA HIS A 286 7.73 12.89 14.89
C HIS A 286 6.70 12.30 15.88
N CYS A 287 7.12 11.96 17.11
CA CYS A 287 6.25 11.46 18.17
C CYS A 287 5.17 12.45 18.64
N ASP A 288 5.36 13.74 18.36
CA ASP A 288 4.40 14.79 18.69
C ASP A 288 3.29 14.91 17.61
N VAL A 289 3.47 14.33 16.42
CA VAL A 289 2.44 14.32 15.37
C VAL A 289 1.27 13.43 15.80
N ARG A 290 0.05 13.89 15.53
CA ARG A 290 -1.19 13.14 15.77
C ARG A 290 -1.59 12.35 14.52
N TYR A 291 -2.23 11.21 14.71
CA TYR A 291 -2.62 10.32 13.63
C TYR A 291 -4.13 10.05 13.68
N ALA A 292 -4.87 10.57 12.70
CA ALA A 292 -6.27 10.23 12.46
C ALA A 292 -6.35 9.08 11.44
N LEU A 293 -6.63 7.88 11.93
CA LEU A 293 -6.84 6.70 11.09
C LEU A 293 -8.33 6.46 10.92
N PHE A 294 -8.80 6.45 9.67
CA PHE A 294 -10.17 6.10 9.33
C PHE A 294 -10.22 4.71 8.72
N TYR A 295 -11.05 3.83 9.26
CA TYR A 295 -11.35 2.56 8.60
C TYR A 295 -12.61 2.68 7.77
N ALA A 296 -12.59 2.16 6.56
CA ALA A 296 -13.70 2.27 5.63
C ALA A 296 -13.99 0.96 4.92
N VAL A 297 -15.24 0.83 4.50
CA VAL A 297 -15.68 -0.21 3.56
C VAL A 297 -16.03 0.46 2.24
N THR A 298 -15.85 -0.26 1.14
CA THR A 298 -16.25 0.19 -0.19
C THR A 298 -17.13 -0.87 -0.84
N ASP A 299 -18.21 -0.42 -1.50
CA ASP A 299 -19.06 -1.23 -2.38
C ASP A 299 -18.63 -1.12 -3.86
N GLY A 300 -17.57 -0.36 -4.16
CA GLY A 300 -17.09 -0.09 -5.51
C GLY A 300 -17.63 1.21 -6.12
N GLU A 301 -18.65 1.82 -5.52
CA GLU A 301 -19.21 3.13 -5.92
C GLU A 301 -18.99 4.19 -4.84
N ASN A 302 -19.03 3.79 -3.57
CA ASN A 302 -18.92 4.65 -2.41
C ASN A 302 -17.98 4.05 -1.37
N VAL A 303 -17.16 4.92 -0.78
CA VAL A 303 -16.40 4.63 0.43
C VAL A 303 -17.22 5.11 1.63
N THR A 304 -17.54 4.20 2.55
CA THR A 304 -18.22 4.52 3.82
C THR A 304 -17.23 4.47 4.97
N LEU A 305 -17.08 5.57 5.71
CA LEU A 305 -16.26 5.63 6.91
C LEU A 305 -16.96 4.88 8.05
N THR A 306 -16.31 3.85 8.60
CA THR A 306 -16.91 2.95 9.60
C THR A 306 -16.32 3.15 10.99
N HIS A 307 -15.03 3.49 11.07
CA HIS A 307 -14.34 3.68 12.33
C HIS A 307 -13.37 4.87 12.26
N LEU A 308 -13.17 5.55 13.38
CA LEU A 308 -12.12 6.54 13.60
C LEU A 308 -11.22 6.08 14.75
N PHE A 309 -9.91 6.25 14.58
CA PHE A 309 -8.93 6.15 15.64
C PHE A 309 -8.09 7.42 15.66
N LEU A 310 -7.91 8.03 16.83
CA LEU A 310 -7.04 9.19 17.00
C LEU A 310 -6.03 8.92 18.11
N THR A 311 -4.75 9.19 17.83
CA THR A 311 -3.64 8.98 18.77
C THR A 311 -2.52 9.98 18.52
N THR A 312 -1.61 10.12 19.48
CA THR A 312 -0.29 10.75 19.25
C THR A 312 0.68 9.73 18.64
N GLY A 313 1.73 10.22 17.99
CA GLY A 313 2.82 9.38 17.48
C GLY A 313 3.49 8.57 18.59
N GLU A 314 3.72 9.21 19.75
CA GLU A 314 4.23 8.57 20.97
C GLU A 314 3.42 7.33 21.37
N ARG A 315 2.09 7.40 21.29
CA ARG A 315 1.19 6.31 21.69
C ARG A 315 0.72 5.44 20.54
N PHE A 316 1.25 5.63 19.33
CA PHE A 316 0.76 4.95 18.13
C PHE A 316 0.79 3.42 18.26
N PHE A 317 1.92 2.87 18.69
CA PHE A 317 2.12 1.42 18.74
C PHE A 317 1.49 0.72 19.96
N THR A 318 0.86 1.47 20.88
CA THR A 318 0.09 0.88 21.98
C THR A 318 -1.22 0.25 21.45
N ARG A 319 -1.77 0.79 20.36
CA ARG A 319 -3.01 0.32 19.72
C ARG A 319 -2.78 -0.39 18.39
N PHE A 320 -1.76 0.01 17.63
CA PHE A 320 -1.48 -0.52 16.30
C PHE A 320 -0.19 -1.32 16.33
N PRO A 321 -0.22 -2.64 16.57
CA PRO A 321 0.99 -3.42 16.66
C PRO A 321 1.78 -3.33 15.35
N GLN A 322 3.10 -3.11 15.48
CA GLN A 322 4.01 -3.25 14.35
C GLN A 322 3.95 -4.67 13.82
N PHE A 323 4.13 -4.83 12.51
CA PHE A 323 4.27 -6.16 11.94
C PHE A 323 5.53 -6.83 12.54
N GLN A 324 5.34 -7.83 13.40
CA GLN A 324 6.42 -8.57 14.07
C GLN A 324 7.31 -9.40 13.12
N GLY A 325 7.04 -9.39 11.80
CA GLY A 325 7.94 -9.94 10.77
C GLY A 325 9.10 -8.98 10.47
N LYS A 326 9.43 -8.74 9.18
CA LYS A 326 10.29 -7.62 8.82
C LYS A 326 9.51 -6.32 9.12
N VAL A 327 9.71 -5.78 10.33
CA VAL A 327 9.25 -4.46 10.84
C VAL A 327 9.43 -3.35 9.78
N LEU A 328 10.40 -3.56 8.91
CA LEU A 328 10.80 -2.72 7.80
C LEU A 328 10.55 -3.45 6.48
N ASN A 329 9.56 -3.02 5.70
CA ASN A 329 9.38 -3.53 4.36
C ASN A 329 10.31 -2.79 3.41
N ARG A 330 11.12 -3.53 2.68
CA ARG A 330 12.01 -2.98 1.65
C ARG A 330 11.34 -3.12 0.30
N LYS A 331 11.48 -2.13 -0.56
CA LYS A 331 10.92 -2.11 -1.91
C LYS A 331 12.01 -1.74 -2.89
N LEU A 332 12.27 -2.63 -3.83
CA LEU A 332 13.04 -2.35 -5.02
C LEU A 332 12.09 -1.83 -6.09
N GLN A 333 12.38 -0.65 -6.64
CA GLN A 333 11.60 -0.07 -7.74
C GLN A 333 12.45 -0.05 -8.99
N ILE A 334 11.94 -0.67 -10.05
CA ILE A 334 12.65 -0.80 -11.32
C ILE A 334 11.77 -0.13 -12.38
N PRO A 335 12.15 1.08 -12.86
CA PRO A 335 11.52 1.69 -14.01
C PRO A 335 11.65 0.76 -15.23
N LEU A 336 10.54 0.42 -15.85
CA LEU A 336 10.54 -0.36 -17.08
C LEU A 336 10.55 0.61 -18.28
N PRO A 337 11.33 0.36 -19.33
CA PRO A 337 11.28 1.15 -20.58
C PRO A 337 9.86 1.25 -21.15
N ALA A 338 9.57 2.32 -21.91
CA ALA A 338 8.25 2.53 -22.51
C ALA A 338 7.84 1.37 -23.44
N ASP A 339 8.82 0.82 -24.14
CA ASP A 339 8.74 -0.28 -25.08
C ASP A 339 8.98 -1.66 -24.44
N PHE A 340 9.03 -1.77 -23.10
CA PHE A 340 9.31 -3.03 -22.41
C PHE A 340 8.36 -4.19 -22.79
N PHE A 341 7.13 -3.86 -23.20
CA PHE A 341 6.10 -4.81 -23.63
C PHE A 341 5.94 -4.88 -25.16
N ASN A 342 6.69 -4.09 -25.91
CA ASN A 342 6.68 -4.09 -27.38
C ASN A 342 7.66 -5.16 -27.83
N ASP A 343 7.15 -6.21 -28.46
CA ASP A 343 7.95 -7.17 -29.24
C ASP A 343 7.60 -7.05 -30.71
#